data_AF-A0A6G0T1C1-F1
#
_entry.id   AF-A0A6G0T1C1-F1
#
_cell.length_a   1.000
_cell.length_b   1.000
_cell.length_c   1.000
_cell.angle_alpha   90.00
_cell.angle_beta   90.00
_cell.angle_gamma   90.00
#
_symmetry.space_group_name_H-M   'P 1'
#
loop_
_entity.id
_entity.type
_entity.pdbx_description
1 polymer ?
#
loop_
_entity_poly.entity_id
_entity_poly.type
_entity_poly.pdbx_seq_one_letter_code
_entity_poly.pdbx_strand_id
1 'polypeptide(L)'
;MWSNLEKNNKSEDVVAGKQIQTYKHLLNSHTERLEKIHILKNTLFIFKSPINIKVDVTDKVTIDDLLDIDNNVLSTILKIFATLNSEIVFLKTDVKVKLFNSILYYEECDEDVSTEGLIPVKISKFLQILLELSNFVKHCEYLLSEIHCQFVNIFEFQLITADIHFQGIFEYIGDLLYIFVELDQLIISQPILQQHWVQYRSTLNTIKLDPSKYDCNINDIIQLENICNDIESTLLSGNIFEKVLTSDFNGKKEIQSCDDFVNEFKLYLNNSVLLLGQRAYQKSNNLLLIWSRICSTTVFYTYIFGVFDKKLLKQFTDLLEKVNHLPLDGNLVWNPELFVLRFIGHLIKPNSIRKTEENLEKCNLELLDISKTFSKTTSNYLQQAMIWLTRSEQIEIIHFHASKLDYMYDICNFLSEGIQLCTFIKNTVITLMNLHSTLGKPLIKSNVILICRLIETMKNISYVYQNNHIVMDKLITDIIQYYEFLCLSIIGQVKISCADDRNFNTKNVDRLSSLEVSEKLLHGPFVKNRPLLIKLALNTAIGLQAFPKSQILTITQHLKKIELLQSLQDEIKSISEISCMYWHRVVFPLYFKNIKKQYNHFNGLSVCLL
;
A
#
# COMPACT_ATOMS: atom_id res chain seq x y z
N MET A 1 16.07 24.62 45.16
CA MET A 1 15.24 23.70 44.34
C MET A 1 14.59 24.38 43.14
N TRP A 2 14.17 25.66 43.20
CA TRP A 2 13.66 26.39 42.02
C TRP A 2 14.74 26.89 41.03
N SER A 3 16.01 27.04 41.45
CA SER A 3 17.08 27.49 40.55
C SER A 3 17.68 26.42 39.64
N ASN A 4 17.40 25.14 39.89
CA ASN A 4 17.87 24.03 39.03
C ASN A 4 16.85 23.68 37.93
N LEU A 5 15.55 23.91 38.17
CA LEU A 5 14.49 23.77 37.15
C LEU A 5 14.61 24.85 36.05
N GLU A 6 14.95 26.10 36.41
CA GLU A 6 15.21 27.15 35.41
C GLU A 6 16.52 26.97 34.63
N LYS A 7 17.51 26.27 35.21
CA LYS A 7 18.78 25.99 34.52
C LYS A 7 18.64 24.90 33.47
N ASN A 8 17.84 23.85 33.74
CA ASN A 8 17.57 22.79 32.77
C ASN A 8 16.75 23.31 31.58
N ASN A 9 15.68 24.10 31.82
CA ASN A 9 14.91 24.73 30.74
C ASN A 9 15.75 25.70 29.90
N LYS A 10 16.66 26.47 30.52
CA LYS A 10 17.56 27.38 29.79
C LYS A 10 18.65 26.63 29.00
N SER A 11 19.14 25.48 29.47
CA SER A 11 20.07 24.66 28.69
C SER A 11 19.38 23.97 27.52
N GLU A 12 18.13 23.54 27.69
CA GLU A 12 17.29 22.94 26.64
C GLU A 12 17.00 23.94 25.52
N ASP A 13 16.62 25.19 25.86
CA ASP A 13 16.42 26.28 24.88
C ASP A 13 17.72 26.65 24.13
N VAL A 14 18.87 26.54 24.78
CA VAL A 14 20.18 26.88 24.18
C VAL A 14 20.69 25.76 23.26
N VAL A 15 20.47 24.49 23.61
CA VAL A 15 20.82 23.35 22.75
C VAL A 15 19.87 23.26 21.56
N ALA A 16 18.56 23.40 21.78
CA ALA A 16 17.57 23.50 20.70
C ALA A 16 17.86 24.72 19.81
N GLY A 17 18.20 25.87 20.39
CA GLY A 17 18.56 27.09 19.66
C GLY A 17 19.81 26.94 18.79
N LYS A 18 20.87 26.27 19.28
CA LYS A 18 22.08 25.97 18.50
C LYS A 18 21.81 24.97 17.37
N GLN A 19 21.01 23.93 17.61
CA GLN A 19 20.61 23.00 16.55
C GLN A 19 19.76 23.69 15.48
N ILE A 20 18.77 24.51 15.87
CA ILE A 20 17.94 25.30 14.94
C ILE A 20 18.81 26.22 14.07
N GLN A 21 19.85 26.83 14.62
CA GLN A 21 20.79 27.66 13.85
C GLN A 21 21.61 26.84 12.84
N THR A 22 22.09 25.66 13.23
CA THR A 22 22.82 24.75 12.33
C THR A 22 21.93 24.26 11.18
N TYR A 23 20.69 23.84 11.48
CA TYR A 23 19.71 23.45 10.46
C TYR A 23 19.36 24.62 9.54
N LYS A 24 19.10 25.81 10.11
CA LYS A 24 18.84 27.03 9.32
C LYS A 24 19.98 27.32 8.33
N HIS A 25 21.23 27.18 8.76
CA HIS A 25 22.38 27.40 7.87
C HIS A 25 22.42 26.37 6.73
N LEU A 26 22.22 25.09 7.03
CA LEU A 26 22.19 24.03 6.03
C LEU A 26 21.07 24.22 5.00
N LEU A 27 19.86 24.51 5.47
CA LEU A 27 18.68 24.76 4.61
C LEU A 27 18.87 26.00 3.71
N ASN A 28 19.45 27.07 4.25
CA ASN A 28 19.70 28.28 3.47
C ASN A 28 20.80 28.08 2.42
N SER A 29 21.87 27.34 2.74
CA SER A 29 22.91 26.98 1.75
C SER A 29 22.33 26.14 0.60
N HIS A 30 21.45 25.18 0.92
CA HIS A 30 20.74 24.40 -0.10
C HIS A 30 19.80 25.27 -0.94
N THR A 31 19.11 26.23 -0.30
CA THR A 31 18.26 27.23 -0.99
C THR A 31 19.02 27.98 -2.07
N GLU A 32 20.16 28.58 -1.73
CA GLU A 32 20.96 29.38 -2.65
C GLU A 32 21.41 28.57 -3.87
N ARG A 33 21.71 27.29 -3.67
CA ARG A 33 22.11 26.38 -4.76
C ARG A 33 20.94 26.05 -5.69
N LEU A 34 19.73 25.86 -5.16
CA LEU A 34 18.54 25.57 -5.97
C LEU A 34 18.03 26.81 -6.71
N GLU A 35 18.10 28.00 -6.11
CA GLU A 35 17.75 29.26 -6.78
C GLU A 35 18.60 29.49 -8.02
N LYS A 36 19.91 29.21 -7.94
CA LYS A 36 20.81 29.25 -9.10
C LYS A 36 20.36 28.31 -10.23
N ILE A 37 19.85 27.13 -9.89
CA ILE A 37 19.33 26.15 -10.87
C ILE A 37 17.98 26.61 -11.44
N HIS A 38 17.10 27.17 -10.60
CA HIS A 38 15.80 27.68 -11.02
C HIS A 38 15.92 28.85 -12.00
N ILE A 39 16.86 29.78 -11.77
CA ILE A 39 17.14 30.89 -12.68
C ILE A 39 17.56 30.38 -14.07
N LEU A 40 18.37 29.33 -14.14
CA LEU A 40 18.77 28.70 -15.42
C LEU A 40 17.56 28.12 -16.17
N LYS A 41 16.56 27.57 -15.46
CA LYS A 41 15.34 27.02 -16.06
C LYS A 41 14.50 28.11 -16.77
N ASN A 42 14.36 29.29 -16.17
CA ASN A 42 13.60 30.40 -16.76
C ASN A 42 14.22 30.96 -18.05
N THR A 43 15.49 30.66 -18.32
CA THR A 43 16.17 31.05 -19.57
C THR A 43 15.95 30.08 -20.74
N LEU A 44 15.42 28.87 -20.47
CA LEU A 44 15.18 27.83 -21.46
C LEU A 44 13.67 27.72 -21.75
N PHE A 45 13.19 28.40 -22.80
CA PHE A 45 11.80 28.36 -23.26
C PHE A 45 11.41 26.96 -23.79
N ILE A 46 11.05 26.03 -22.92
CA ILE A 46 10.49 24.72 -23.32
C ILE A 46 9.30 24.36 -22.42
N PHE A 47 8.14 24.12 -23.03
CA PHE A 47 6.86 23.77 -22.38
C PHE A 47 6.85 22.38 -21.70
N LYS A 48 7.90 21.59 -21.88
CA LYS A 48 8.30 20.49 -20.99
C LYS A 48 9.72 20.79 -20.55
N SER A 49 10.01 20.74 -19.25
CA SER A 49 11.41 20.86 -18.80
C SER A 49 12.25 19.83 -19.56
N PRO A 50 13.25 20.23 -20.38
CA PRO A 50 14.12 19.28 -21.09
C PRO A 50 14.93 18.41 -20.12
N ILE A 51 14.98 18.84 -18.86
CA ILE A 51 15.67 18.20 -17.75
C ILE A 51 14.62 17.94 -16.67
N ASN A 52 14.30 16.67 -16.44
CA ASN A 52 13.57 16.24 -15.25
C ASN A 52 14.59 15.88 -14.18
N ILE A 53 14.79 16.75 -13.18
CA ILE A 53 15.71 16.46 -12.07
C ILE A 53 14.90 15.66 -11.06
N LYS A 54 15.18 14.36 -10.96
CA LYS A 54 14.61 13.51 -9.91
C LYS A 54 15.54 13.50 -8.71
N VAL A 55 15.05 13.99 -7.56
CA VAL A 55 15.78 13.93 -6.30
C VAL A 55 15.41 12.63 -5.59
N ASP A 56 16.14 11.56 -5.88
CA ASP A 56 15.98 10.28 -5.19
C ASP A 56 16.89 10.24 -3.96
N VAL A 57 16.28 10.08 -2.79
CA VAL A 57 17.01 9.87 -1.54
C VAL A 57 17.37 8.40 -1.42
N THR A 58 18.66 8.07 -1.55
CA THR A 58 19.14 6.70 -1.40
C THR A 58 19.88 6.51 -0.08
N ASP A 59 19.51 5.49 0.69
CA ASP A 59 20.29 5.02 1.83
C ASP A 59 21.09 3.76 1.45
N LYS A 60 22.39 3.71 1.75
CA LYS A 60 23.25 2.53 1.49
C LYS A 60 23.59 1.75 2.76
N VAL A 61 23.08 2.19 3.91
CA VAL A 61 23.33 1.56 5.20
C VAL A 61 22.54 0.25 5.32
N THR A 62 23.20 -0.81 5.80
CA THR A 62 22.55 -2.12 5.98
C THR A 62 21.68 -2.15 7.23
N ILE A 63 20.75 -3.12 7.35
CA ILE A 63 19.95 -3.29 8.57
C ILE A 63 20.86 -3.52 9.79
N ASP A 64 21.97 -4.22 9.61
CA ASP A 64 22.94 -4.50 10.67
C ASP A 64 23.58 -3.23 11.21
N ASP A 65 24.05 -2.34 10.33
CA ASP A 65 24.67 -1.07 10.73
C ASP A 65 23.65 -0.12 11.39
N LEU A 66 22.39 -0.13 10.91
CA LEU A 66 21.31 0.66 11.51
C LEU A 66 21.03 0.25 12.95
N LEU A 67 21.13 -1.05 13.25
CA LEU A 67 20.76 -1.65 14.53
C LEU A 67 21.94 -2.09 15.41
N ASP A 68 23.12 -1.49 15.23
CA ASP A 68 24.23 -1.59 16.18
C ASP A 68 23.87 -0.86 17.49
N ILE A 69 23.38 -1.62 18.48
CA ILE A 69 22.82 -1.17 19.77
C ILE A 69 23.18 -2.22 20.83
N ASP A 70 23.42 -1.78 22.07
CA ASP A 70 23.86 -2.64 23.19
C ASP A 70 22.84 -3.74 23.56
N ASN A 71 21.53 -3.48 23.38
CA ASN A 71 20.48 -4.46 23.61
C ASN A 71 20.40 -5.46 22.46
N ASN A 72 21.23 -6.50 22.53
CA ASN A 72 21.36 -7.54 21.51
C ASN A 72 20.04 -8.27 21.21
N VAL A 73 19.18 -8.46 22.23
CA VAL A 73 17.89 -9.17 22.05
C VAL A 73 16.95 -8.30 21.22
N LEU A 74 16.74 -7.05 21.62
CA LEU A 74 15.92 -6.11 20.86
C LEU A 74 16.47 -5.88 19.45
N SER A 75 17.80 -5.71 19.31
CA SER A 75 18.46 -5.58 18.01
C SER A 75 18.17 -6.78 17.11
N THR A 76 18.29 -8.01 17.62
CA THR A 76 18.01 -9.24 16.86
C THR A 76 16.56 -9.30 16.40
N ILE A 77 15.60 -9.01 17.29
CA ILE A 77 14.17 -9.04 16.97
C ILE A 77 13.82 -8.00 15.90
N LEU A 78 14.35 -6.78 16.03
CA LEU A 78 14.16 -5.73 15.03
C LEU A 78 14.79 -6.12 13.68
N LYS A 79 15.99 -6.73 13.67
CA LYS A 79 16.66 -7.19 12.43
C LYS A 79 15.83 -8.25 11.71
N ILE A 80 15.34 -9.25 12.42
CA ILE A 80 14.54 -10.35 11.87
C ILE A 80 13.28 -9.79 11.20
N PHE A 81 12.47 -9.03 11.94
CA PHE A 81 11.22 -8.50 11.38
C PHE A 81 11.45 -7.43 10.32
N ALA A 82 12.53 -6.63 10.41
CA ALA A 82 12.87 -5.71 9.35
C ALA A 82 13.21 -6.43 8.04
N THR A 83 13.96 -7.52 8.11
CA THR A 83 14.33 -8.34 6.96
C THR A 83 13.08 -8.95 6.33
N LEU A 84 12.26 -9.68 7.13
CA LEU A 84 11.05 -10.34 6.64
C LEU A 84 10.05 -9.36 6.01
N ASN A 85 9.81 -8.22 6.66
CA ASN A 85 8.88 -7.21 6.12
C ASN A 85 9.44 -6.49 4.89
N SER A 86 10.77 -6.27 4.81
CA SER A 86 11.39 -5.70 3.61
C SER A 86 11.23 -6.62 2.39
N GLU A 87 11.27 -7.93 2.61
CA GLU A 87 11.02 -8.94 1.58
C GLU A 87 9.55 -8.95 1.14
N ILE A 88 8.60 -8.86 2.08
CA ILE A 88 7.17 -8.69 1.76
C ILE A 88 6.94 -7.44 0.90
N VAL A 89 7.58 -6.31 1.23
CA VAL A 89 7.46 -5.08 0.44
C VAL A 89 7.97 -5.32 -0.98
N PHE A 90 9.16 -5.90 -1.14
CA PHE A 90 9.75 -6.21 -2.44
C PHE A 90 8.83 -7.10 -3.31
N LEU A 91 8.25 -8.14 -2.71
CA LEU A 91 7.30 -9.02 -3.41
C LEU A 91 6.04 -8.26 -3.85
N LYS A 92 5.52 -7.38 -2.99
CA LYS A 92 4.32 -6.58 -3.26
C LYS A 92 4.55 -5.50 -4.33
N THR A 93 5.70 -4.82 -4.31
CA THR A 93 5.96 -3.66 -5.17
C THR A 93 6.57 -4.04 -6.51
N ASP A 94 7.52 -4.97 -6.53
CA ASP A 94 8.35 -5.23 -7.71
C ASP A 94 7.95 -6.52 -8.42
N VAL A 95 7.76 -7.61 -7.67
CA VAL A 95 7.48 -8.93 -8.26
C VAL A 95 6.03 -9.08 -8.69
N LYS A 96 5.08 -8.70 -7.81
CA LYS A 96 3.65 -8.77 -8.06
C LYS A 96 3.26 -8.07 -9.37
N VAL A 97 3.69 -6.81 -9.54
CA VAL A 97 3.31 -5.98 -10.71
C VAL A 97 3.72 -6.66 -12.02
N LYS A 98 4.91 -7.26 -12.07
CA LYS A 98 5.40 -7.95 -13.26
C LYS A 98 4.60 -9.23 -13.56
N LEU A 99 4.38 -10.06 -12.53
CA LEU A 99 3.78 -11.38 -12.72
C LEU A 99 2.25 -11.32 -12.90
N PHE A 100 1.54 -10.46 -12.15
CA PHE A 100 0.08 -10.39 -12.19
C PHE A 100 -0.42 -9.84 -13.53
N ASN A 101 0.27 -8.82 -14.06
CA ASN A 101 -0.01 -8.31 -15.40
C ASN A 101 0.09 -9.40 -16.47
N SER A 102 1.01 -10.37 -16.32
CA SER A 102 1.18 -11.46 -17.29
C SER A 102 -0.05 -12.38 -17.36
N ILE A 103 -0.74 -12.60 -16.25
CA ILE A 103 -2.02 -13.34 -16.20
C ILE A 103 -3.14 -12.51 -16.78
N LEU A 104 -3.18 -11.22 -16.44
CA LEU A 104 -4.26 -10.32 -16.85
C LEU A 104 -4.31 -10.12 -18.37
N TYR A 105 -3.15 -10.05 -19.04
CA TYR A 105 -3.03 -9.89 -20.49
C TYR A 105 -3.02 -11.22 -21.28
N TYR A 106 -3.21 -12.37 -20.63
CA TYR A 106 -3.20 -13.66 -21.33
C TYR A 106 -4.29 -13.68 -22.42
N GLU A 107 -3.89 -13.98 -23.66
CA GLU A 107 -4.73 -13.95 -24.88
C GLU A 107 -5.27 -12.59 -25.35
N GLU A 108 -4.95 -11.46 -24.70
CA GLU A 108 -5.45 -10.15 -25.16
C GLU A 108 -4.74 -9.59 -26.41
N CYS A 109 -3.66 -10.24 -26.86
CA CYS A 109 -2.81 -9.79 -27.97
C CYS A 109 -2.88 -10.66 -29.23
N ASP A 110 -3.55 -11.81 -29.20
CA ASP A 110 -3.59 -12.75 -30.34
C ASP A 110 -4.95 -12.65 -31.06
N GLU A 111 -5.00 -11.91 -32.19
CA GLU A 111 -6.15 -11.94 -33.12
C GLU A 111 -6.12 -13.17 -34.05
N ASP A 112 -5.15 -14.07 -33.90
CA ASP A 112 -4.96 -15.21 -34.79
C ASP A 112 -5.99 -16.32 -34.53
N VAL A 113 -6.70 -16.70 -35.61
CA VAL A 113 -7.68 -17.77 -35.68
C VAL A 113 -7.10 -19.06 -35.10
N SER A 114 -7.77 -19.60 -34.09
CA SER A 114 -7.43 -20.83 -33.38
C SER A 114 -7.39 -22.04 -34.31
N THR A 115 -6.23 -22.31 -34.92
CA THR A 115 -5.94 -23.60 -35.54
C THR A 115 -5.60 -24.62 -34.45
N GLU A 116 -6.20 -25.82 -34.52
CA GLU A 116 -5.88 -26.95 -33.64
C GLU A 116 -4.35 -27.17 -33.58
N GLY A 117 -3.81 -27.35 -32.36
CA GLY A 117 -2.37 -27.56 -32.12
C GLY A 117 -1.59 -26.33 -31.64
N LEU A 118 -2.10 -25.11 -31.80
CA LEU A 118 -1.42 -23.90 -31.28
C LEU A 118 -1.56 -23.75 -29.76
N ILE A 119 -2.65 -24.24 -29.16
CA ILE A 119 -2.96 -24.05 -27.73
C ILE A 119 -1.91 -24.72 -26.82
N PRO A 120 -1.49 -25.99 -27.05
CA PRO A 120 -0.41 -26.57 -26.27
C PRO A 120 0.90 -25.78 -26.37
N VAL A 121 1.25 -25.26 -27.55
CA VAL A 121 2.45 -24.44 -27.76
C VAL A 121 2.35 -23.11 -27.00
N LYS A 122 1.17 -22.47 -26.99
CA LYS A 122 0.92 -21.24 -26.21
C LYS A 122 1.12 -21.49 -24.72
N ILE A 123 0.53 -22.54 -24.17
CA ILE A 123 0.71 -22.91 -22.75
C ILE A 123 2.17 -23.27 -22.47
N SER A 124 2.86 -24.00 -23.35
CA SER A 124 4.29 -24.31 -23.17
C SER A 124 5.16 -23.05 -23.08
N LYS A 125 4.89 -22.02 -23.88
CA LYS A 125 5.59 -20.72 -23.78
C LYS A 125 5.23 -19.97 -22.50
N PHE A 126 3.98 -20.08 -22.05
CA PHE A 126 3.48 -19.44 -20.84
C PHE A 126 3.86 -20.20 -19.55
N LEU A 127 4.31 -21.46 -19.66
CA LEU A 127 4.61 -22.34 -18.54
C LEU A 127 5.67 -21.77 -17.60
N GLN A 128 6.68 -21.07 -18.14
CA GLN A 128 7.70 -20.41 -17.33
C GLN A 128 7.08 -19.36 -16.39
N ILE A 129 6.12 -18.57 -16.89
CA ILE A 129 5.42 -17.55 -16.10
C ILE A 129 4.56 -18.22 -15.02
N LEU A 130 3.87 -19.31 -15.35
CA LEU A 130 3.09 -20.10 -14.39
C LEU A 130 3.97 -20.71 -13.28
N LEU A 131 5.17 -21.17 -13.63
CA LEU A 131 6.14 -21.68 -12.67
C LEU A 131 6.69 -20.57 -11.76
N GLU A 132 7.02 -19.40 -12.34
CA GLU A 132 7.45 -18.22 -11.58
C GLU A 132 6.35 -17.76 -10.60
N LEU A 133 5.08 -17.78 -11.03
CA LEU A 133 3.93 -17.48 -10.16
C LEU A 133 3.71 -18.53 -9.07
N SER A 134 3.84 -19.82 -9.39
CA SER A 134 3.76 -20.89 -8.40
C SER A 134 4.85 -20.75 -7.32
N ASN A 135 6.10 -20.47 -7.73
CA ASN A 135 7.20 -20.22 -6.81
C ASN A 135 6.99 -18.95 -5.98
N PHE A 136 6.41 -17.90 -6.58
CA PHE A 136 6.02 -16.69 -5.86
C PHE A 136 5.01 -17.00 -4.75
N VAL A 137 3.97 -17.81 -5.02
CA VAL A 137 2.99 -18.23 -4.00
C VAL A 137 3.68 -18.99 -2.86
N LYS A 138 4.50 -19.99 -3.18
CA LYS A 138 5.25 -20.77 -2.18
C LYS A 138 6.17 -19.90 -1.32
N HIS A 139 6.80 -18.90 -1.92
CA HIS A 139 7.68 -17.98 -1.22
C HIS A 139 6.90 -17.06 -0.27
N CYS A 140 5.74 -16.56 -0.70
CA CYS A 140 4.83 -15.84 0.19
C CYS A 140 4.34 -16.72 1.36
N GLU A 141 4.00 -17.98 1.11
CA GLU A 141 3.62 -18.94 2.17
C GLU A 141 4.76 -19.19 3.16
N TYR A 142 5.99 -19.33 2.65
CA TYR A 142 7.20 -19.47 3.47
C TYR A 142 7.39 -18.27 4.39
N LEU A 143 7.26 -17.04 3.89
CA LEU A 143 7.37 -15.83 4.72
C LEU A 143 6.32 -15.76 5.82
N LEU A 144 5.08 -16.15 5.53
CA LEU A 144 4.03 -16.20 6.55
C LEU A 144 4.37 -17.22 7.64
N SER A 145 4.86 -18.40 7.24
CA SER A 145 5.30 -19.45 8.16
C SER A 145 6.49 -19.01 9.02
N GLU A 146 7.47 -18.32 8.41
CA GLU A 146 8.64 -17.82 9.11
C GLU A 146 8.25 -16.77 10.15
N ILE A 147 7.42 -15.78 9.79
CA ILE A 147 6.89 -14.78 10.74
C ILE A 147 6.18 -15.48 11.91
N HIS A 148 5.40 -16.52 11.62
CA HIS A 148 4.71 -17.30 12.64
C HIS A 148 5.71 -18.00 13.58
N CYS A 149 6.74 -18.66 13.04
CA CYS A 149 7.79 -19.30 13.83
C CYS A 149 8.54 -18.29 14.72
N GLN A 150 8.82 -17.09 14.21
CA GLN A 150 9.45 -16.04 15.00
C GLN A 150 8.58 -15.59 16.18
N PHE A 151 7.26 -15.50 15.99
CA PHE A 151 6.35 -15.25 17.11
C PHE A 151 6.38 -16.38 18.14
N VAL A 152 6.32 -17.65 17.72
CA VAL A 152 6.42 -18.81 18.64
C VAL A 152 7.66 -18.68 19.52
N ASN A 153 8.83 -18.46 18.90
CA ASN A 153 10.09 -18.34 19.62
C ASN A 153 10.09 -17.16 20.61
N ILE A 154 9.55 -16.01 20.20
CA ILE A 154 9.48 -14.82 21.06
C ILE A 154 8.65 -15.09 22.32
N PHE A 155 7.48 -15.72 22.18
CA PHE A 155 6.59 -15.99 23.31
C PHE A 155 7.05 -17.19 24.14
N GLU A 156 7.55 -18.26 23.52
CA GLU A 156 8.04 -19.47 24.20
C GLU A 156 9.25 -19.16 25.08
N PHE A 157 10.25 -18.45 24.54
CA PHE A 157 11.47 -18.12 25.27
C PHE A 157 11.35 -16.84 26.11
N GLN A 158 10.18 -16.19 26.12
CA GLN A 158 9.94 -14.92 26.80
C GLN A 158 11.06 -13.91 26.54
N LEU A 159 11.53 -13.84 25.28
CA LEU A 159 12.71 -13.07 24.89
C LEU A 159 12.54 -11.58 25.22
N ILE A 160 11.31 -11.11 25.36
CA ILE A 160 11.02 -9.78 25.89
C ILE A 160 10.23 -9.90 27.20
N THR A 161 10.69 -9.18 28.22
CA THR A 161 10.10 -9.15 29.57
C THR A 161 8.79 -8.35 29.67
N ALA A 162 8.22 -7.91 28.53
CA ALA A 162 7.10 -6.97 28.50
C ALA A 162 6.29 -6.96 27.19
N ASP A 163 5.11 -6.32 27.26
CA ASP A 163 4.09 -6.13 26.22
C ASP A 163 4.64 -5.41 24.96
N ILE A 164 5.38 -6.11 24.10
CA ILE A 164 5.71 -5.56 22.78
C ILE A 164 4.49 -5.58 21.89
N HIS A 165 4.29 -4.43 21.26
CA HIS A 165 3.22 -4.21 20.32
C HIS A 165 3.67 -4.51 18.88
N PHE A 166 2.92 -5.36 18.18
CA PHE A 166 3.30 -5.89 16.87
C PHE A 166 2.43 -5.40 15.72
N GLN A 167 1.73 -4.26 15.88
CA GLN A 167 0.76 -3.79 14.88
C GLN A 167 1.40 -3.56 13.51
N GLY A 168 2.65 -3.06 13.47
CA GLY A 168 3.40 -2.94 12.22
C GLY A 168 3.55 -4.27 11.49
N ILE A 169 3.80 -5.37 12.20
CA ILE A 169 3.97 -6.71 11.61
C ILE A 169 2.63 -7.26 11.14
N PHE A 170 1.56 -7.09 11.93
CA PHE A 170 0.22 -7.53 11.51
C PHE A 170 -0.27 -6.80 10.25
N GLU A 171 0.16 -5.56 10.04
CA GLU A 171 -0.08 -4.84 8.79
C GLU A 171 0.60 -5.54 7.59
N TYR A 172 1.85 -5.99 7.72
CA TYR A 172 2.56 -6.72 6.64
C TYR A 172 2.01 -8.13 6.41
N ILE A 173 1.63 -8.84 7.49
CA ILE A 173 0.89 -10.10 7.37
C ILE A 173 -0.39 -9.87 6.57
N GLY A 174 -1.11 -8.79 6.85
CA GLY A 174 -2.33 -8.47 6.12
C GLY A 174 -2.11 -8.12 4.65
N ASP A 175 -1.01 -7.44 4.32
CA ASP A 175 -0.62 -7.20 2.94
C ASP A 175 -0.31 -8.52 2.20
N LEU A 176 0.45 -9.41 2.83
CA LEU A 176 0.78 -10.73 2.31
C LEU A 176 -0.47 -11.59 2.09
N LEU A 177 -1.37 -11.60 3.06
CA LEU A 177 -2.65 -12.29 2.97
C LEU A 177 -3.51 -11.75 1.83
N TYR A 178 -3.52 -10.43 1.62
CA TYR A 178 -4.27 -9.82 0.54
C TYR A 178 -3.71 -10.18 -0.85
N ILE A 179 -2.40 -10.35 -0.99
CA ILE A 179 -1.77 -10.83 -2.24
C ILE A 179 -2.37 -12.17 -2.67
N PHE A 180 -2.57 -13.11 -1.73
CA PHE A 180 -3.21 -14.40 -2.05
C PHE A 180 -4.65 -14.24 -2.52
N VAL A 181 -5.43 -13.36 -1.85
CA VAL A 181 -6.83 -13.09 -2.24
C VAL A 181 -6.90 -12.50 -3.64
N GLU A 182 -6.02 -11.56 -3.95
CA GLU A 182 -5.98 -10.91 -5.26
C GLU A 182 -5.56 -11.87 -6.37
N LEU A 183 -4.58 -12.74 -6.12
CA LEU A 183 -4.16 -13.76 -7.08
C LEU A 183 -5.26 -14.79 -7.33
N ASP A 184 -6.00 -15.21 -6.30
CA ASP A 184 -7.18 -16.06 -6.47
C ASP A 184 -8.21 -15.41 -7.40
N GLN A 185 -8.52 -14.12 -7.19
CA GLN A 185 -9.45 -13.40 -8.07
C GLN A 185 -8.94 -13.30 -9.51
N LEU A 186 -7.65 -13.04 -9.71
CA LEU A 186 -7.03 -12.99 -11.03
C LEU A 186 -7.15 -14.33 -11.76
N ILE A 187 -6.79 -15.44 -11.11
CA ILE A 187 -6.86 -16.78 -11.70
C ILE A 187 -8.31 -17.19 -12.01
N ILE A 188 -9.24 -16.91 -11.10
CA ILE A 188 -10.67 -17.21 -11.30
C ILE A 188 -11.23 -16.39 -12.47
N SER A 189 -10.76 -15.16 -12.66
CA SER A 189 -11.24 -14.26 -13.72
C SER A 189 -10.79 -14.64 -15.14
N GLN A 190 -9.89 -15.61 -15.28
CA GLN A 190 -9.28 -16.00 -16.56
C GLN A 190 -9.76 -17.39 -17.05
N PRO A 191 -11.00 -17.53 -17.57
CA PRO A 191 -11.54 -18.81 -18.00
C PRO A 191 -10.81 -19.40 -19.21
N ILE A 192 -10.27 -18.55 -20.08
CA ILE A 192 -9.52 -18.97 -21.28
C ILE A 192 -8.23 -19.70 -20.89
N LEU A 193 -7.50 -19.18 -19.91
CA LEU A 193 -6.30 -19.83 -19.36
C LEU A 193 -6.64 -21.22 -18.80
N GLN A 194 -7.74 -21.33 -18.05
CA GLN A 194 -8.19 -22.61 -17.49
C GLN A 194 -8.56 -23.62 -18.59
N GLN A 195 -9.26 -23.18 -19.63
CA GLN A 195 -9.59 -24.01 -20.79
C GLN A 195 -8.33 -24.49 -21.52
N HIS A 196 -7.39 -23.59 -21.78
CA HIS A 196 -6.12 -23.91 -22.45
C HIS A 196 -5.27 -24.86 -21.62
N TRP A 197 -5.27 -24.70 -20.29
CA TRP A 197 -4.61 -25.64 -19.37
C TRP A 197 -5.17 -27.05 -19.49
N VAL A 198 -6.50 -27.22 -19.46
CA VAL A 198 -7.14 -28.54 -19.59
C VAL A 198 -6.76 -29.22 -20.90
N GLN A 199 -6.73 -28.49 -22.02
CA GLN A 199 -6.32 -29.02 -23.32
C GLN A 199 -4.84 -29.41 -23.35
N TYR A 200 -3.98 -28.59 -22.74
CA TYR A 200 -2.56 -28.90 -22.60
C TYR A 200 -2.34 -30.20 -21.81
N ARG A 201 -3.06 -30.38 -20.69
CA ARG A 201 -3.02 -31.61 -19.88
C ARG A 201 -3.48 -32.84 -20.65
N SER A 202 -4.55 -32.72 -21.43
CA SER A 202 -5.03 -33.79 -22.31
C SER A 202 -3.99 -34.19 -23.36
N THR A 203 -3.30 -33.19 -23.93
CA THR A 203 -2.21 -33.42 -24.89
C THR A 203 -1.04 -34.15 -24.25
N LEU A 204 -0.60 -33.75 -23.06
CA LEU A 204 0.47 -34.44 -22.32
C LEU A 204 0.12 -35.90 -22.03
N ASN A 205 -1.12 -36.18 -21.63
CA ASN A 205 -1.60 -37.55 -21.40
C ASN A 205 -1.55 -38.38 -22.69
N THR A 206 -1.88 -37.78 -23.84
CA THR A 206 -1.83 -38.45 -25.14
C THR A 206 -0.39 -38.77 -25.57
N ILE A 207 0.54 -37.85 -25.34
CA ILE A 207 1.98 -38.06 -25.61
C ILE A 207 2.54 -39.16 -24.68
N LYS A 208 2.11 -39.20 -23.41
CA LYS A 208 2.52 -40.21 -22.44
C LYS A 208 2.12 -41.63 -22.83
N LEU A 209 0.99 -41.80 -23.53
CA LEU A 209 0.52 -43.12 -24.00
C LEU A 209 1.38 -43.70 -25.13
N ASP A 210 1.96 -42.85 -25.99
CA ASP A 210 2.85 -43.28 -27.07
C ASP A 210 4.02 -42.28 -27.26
N PRO A 211 5.02 -42.29 -26.36
CA PRO A 211 6.13 -41.34 -26.43
C PRO A 211 6.99 -41.51 -27.68
N SER A 212 7.03 -42.74 -28.23
CA SER A 212 7.82 -43.10 -29.41
C SER A 212 7.36 -42.36 -30.67
N LYS A 213 6.06 -42.08 -30.79
CA LYS A 213 5.47 -41.34 -31.91
C LYS A 213 5.88 -39.86 -31.96
N TYR A 214 6.33 -39.31 -30.83
CA TYR A 214 6.67 -37.89 -30.68
C TYR A 214 8.16 -37.64 -30.38
N ASP A 215 9.01 -38.67 -30.53
CA ASP A 215 10.44 -38.60 -30.23
C ASP A 215 10.76 -38.08 -28.81
N CYS A 216 9.93 -38.44 -27.82
CA CYS A 216 10.07 -37.98 -26.45
C CYS A 216 10.45 -39.10 -25.48
N ASN A 217 11.24 -38.76 -24.46
CA ASN A 217 11.57 -39.65 -23.36
C ASN A 217 10.45 -39.63 -22.31
N ILE A 218 9.98 -40.81 -21.91
CA ILE A 218 8.88 -40.95 -20.93
C ILE A 218 9.22 -40.35 -19.57
N ASN A 219 10.48 -40.38 -19.15
CA ASN A 219 10.90 -39.82 -17.86
C ASN A 219 10.75 -38.30 -17.83
N ASP A 220 11.06 -37.62 -18.94
CA ASP A 220 10.96 -36.16 -19.05
C ASP A 220 9.49 -35.72 -19.04
N ILE A 221 8.60 -36.52 -19.66
CA ILE A 221 7.16 -36.31 -19.62
C ILE A 221 6.62 -36.45 -18.19
N ILE A 222 7.08 -37.46 -17.43
CA ILE A 222 6.67 -37.66 -16.03
C ILE A 222 7.12 -36.48 -15.15
N GLN A 223 8.33 -35.97 -15.35
CA GLN A 223 8.82 -34.79 -14.63
C GLN A 223 7.98 -33.55 -14.95
N LEU A 224 7.68 -33.32 -16.23
CA LEU A 224 6.80 -32.23 -16.66
C LEU A 224 5.40 -32.36 -16.08
N GLU A 225 4.85 -33.57 -16.02
CA GLU A 225 3.54 -33.84 -15.41
C GLU A 225 3.53 -33.49 -13.91
N ASN A 226 4.61 -33.81 -13.18
CA ASN A 226 4.74 -33.45 -11.77
C ASN A 226 4.80 -31.93 -11.57
N ILE A 227 5.55 -31.21 -12.42
CA ILE A 227 5.59 -29.74 -12.41
C ILE A 227 4.19 -29.16 -12.69
N CYS A 228 3.47 -29.72 -13.66
CA CYS A 228 2.11 -29.27 -13.97
C CYS A 228 1.15 -29.54 -12.80
N ASN A 229 1.23 -30.72 -12.15
CA ASN A 229 0.40 -31.03 -10.98
C ASN A 229 0.67 -30.04 -9.83
N ASP A 230 1.94 -29.69 -9.62
CA ASP A 230 2.36 -28.71 -8.64
C ASP A 230 1.81 -27.32 -8.95
N ILE A 231 1.94 -26.83 -10.19
CA ILE A 231 1.35 -25.55 -10.64
C ILE A 231 -0.18 -25.56 -10.47
N GLU A 232 -0.85 -26.64 -10.85
CA GLU A 232 -2.31 -26.75 -10.75
C GLU A 232 -2.78 -26.71 -9.30
N SER A 233 -2.09 -27.45 -8.43
CA SER A 233 -2.38 -27.48 -7.00
C SER A 233 -1.99 -26.18 -6.30
N THR A 234 -0.95 -25.47 -6.70
CA THR A 234 -0.51 -24.27 -5.97
C THR A 234 -1.13 -22.98 -6.49
N LEU A 235 -1.40 -22.89 -7.79
CA LEU A 235 -1.80 -21.66 -8.45
C LEU A 235 -3.19 -21.78 -9.10
N LEU A 236 -3.36 -22.70 -10.05
CA LEU A 236 -4.53 -22.68 -10.95
C LEU A 236 -5.84 -23.13 -10.28
N SER A 237 -5.77 -23.73 -9.09
CA SER A 237 -6.96 -24.11 -8.33
C SER A 237 -7.85 -22.95 -7.87
N GLY A 238 -7.36 -21.70 -7.88
CA GLY A 238 -8.11 -20.51 -7.43
C GLY A 238 -8.54 -20.56 -5.96
N ASN A 239 -7.80 -21.33 -5.15
CA ASN A 239 -8.04 -21.53 -3.72
C ASN A 239 -6.74 -21.35 -2.91
N ILE A 240 -5.87 -20.44 -3.37
CA ILE A 240 -4.57 -20.14 -2.77
C ILE A 240 -4.79 -19.66 -1.33
N PHE A 241 -5.65 -18.66 -1.12
CA PHE A 241 -5.90 -18.12 0.20
C PHE A 241 -6.47 -19.19 1.16
N GLU A 242 -7.39 -20.02 0.68
CA GLU A 242 -7.96 -21.12 1.47
C GLU A 242 -6.89 -22.16 1.87
N LYS A 243 -5.97 -22.49 0.96
CA LYS A 243 -4.84 -23.38 1.25
C LYS A 243 -3.95 -22.82 2.34
N VAL A 244 -3.62 -21.54 2.26
CA VAL A 244 -2.85 -20.84 3.30
C VAL A 244 -3.54 -20.94 4.67
N LEU A 245 -4.87 -20.72 4.74
CA LEU A 245 -5.62 -20.86 6.01
C LEU A 245 -5.54 -22.28 6.59
N THR A 246 -5.74 -23.28 5.73
CA THR A 246 -5.75 -24.70 6.12
C THR A 246 -4.37 -25.27 6.40
N SER A 247 -3.31 -24.60 5.95
CA SER A 247 -1.95 -25.09 6.10
C SER A 247 -1.55 -25.23 7.57
N ASP A 248 -0.81 -26.30 7.85
CA ASP A 248 -0.24 -26.59 9.16
C ASP A 248 1.11 -25.88 9.27
N PHE A 249 1.07 -24.59 9.64
CA PHE A 249 2.28 -23.85 9.97
C PHE A 249 2.96 -24.44 11.22
N ASN A 250 4.28 -24.42 11.24
CA ASN A 250 5.04 -24.78 12.43
C ASN A 250 4.66 -23.85 13.60
N GLY A 251 4.28 -24.44 14.73
CA GLY A 251 3.92 -23.69 15.94
C GLY A 251 2.47 -23.21 16.03
N LYS A 252 1.59 -23.58 15.08
CA LYS A 252 0.19 -23.07 15.02
C LYS A 252 -0.59 -23.30 16.31
N LYS A 253 -0.41 -24.46 16.95
CA LYS A 253 -1.11 -24.81 18.19
C LYS A 253 -0.56 -24.03 19.38
N GLU A 254 0.75 -23.82 19.40
CA GLU A 254 1.50 -23.09 20.40
C GLU A 254 1.05 -21.61 20.40
N ILE A 255 0.94 -21.00 19.22
CA ILE A 255 0.41 -19.63 19.06
C ILE A 255 -1.07 -19.54 19.44
N GLN A 256 -1.89 -20.52 19.04
CA GLN A 256 -3.30 -20.55 19.43
C GLN A 256 -3.50 -20.60 20.96
N SER A 257 -2.57 -21.23 21.67
CA SER A 257 -2.59 -21.32 23.13
C SER A 257 -1.98 -20.11 23.85
N CYS A 258 -1.33 -19.20 23.12
CA CYS A 258 -0.68 -18.02 23.69
C CYS A 258 -1.67 -16.85 23.80
N ASP A 259 -2.27 -16.67 24.98
CA ASP A 259 -3.26 -15.62 25.24
C ASP A 259 -2.73 -14.21 24.92
N ASP A 260 -1.44 -13.94 25.20
CA ASP A 260 -0.83 -12.62 24.94
C ASP A 260 -0.81 -12.30 23.45
N PHE A 261 -0.43 -13.26 22.60
CA PHE A 261 -0.46 -13.08 21.15
C PHE A 261 -1.88 -12.90 20.61
N VAL A 262 -2.82 -13.73 21.07
CA VAL A 262 -4.24 -13.64 20.70
C VAL A 262 -4.80 -12.26 21.02
N ASN A 263 -4.47 -11.73 22.21
CA ASN A 263 -4.90 -10.41 22.66
C ASN A 263 -4.26 -9.28 21.85
N GLU A 264 -2.98 -9.41 21.49
CA GLU A 264 -2.25 -8.41 20.72
C GLU A 264 -2.76 -8.33 19.26
N PHE A 265 -3.03 -9.47 18.63
CA PHE A 265 -3.67 -9.50 17.30
C PHE A 265 -5.11 -8.95 17.39
N LYS A 266 -5.88 -9.32 18.43
CA LYS A 266 -7.21 -8.75 18.66
C LYS A 266 -7.17 -7.23 18.81
N LEU A 267 -6.18 -6.70 19.52
CA LEU A 267 -5.98 -5.26 19.71
C LEU A 267 -5.69 -4.57 18.38
N TYR A 268 -4.86 -5.16 17.52
CA TYR A 268 -4.64 -4.67 16.15
C TYR A 268 -5.94 -4.60 15.34
N LEU A 269 -6.73 -5.68 15.31
CA LEU A 269 -8.00 -5.69 14.57
C LEU A 269 -8.98 -4.65 15.11
N ASN A 270 -9.11 -4.54 16.44
CA ASN A 270 -9.97 -3.56 17.06
C ASN A 270 -9.58 -2.13 16.70
N ASN A 271 -8.29 -1.78 16.83
CA ASN A 271 -7.79 -0.46 16.46
C ASN A 271 -8.01 -0.18 14.96
N SER A 272 -7.78 -1.17 14.10
CA SER A 272 -7.92 -1.03 12.64
C SER A 272 -9.38 -0.80 12.22
N VAL A 273 -10.32 -1.58 12.76
CA VAL A 273 -11.77 -1.43 12.51
C VAL A 273 -12.28 -0.10 13.04
N LEU A 274 -11.88 0.29 14.26
CA LEU A 274 -12.27 1.58 14.85
C LEU A 274 -11.74 2.76 14.03
N LEU A 275 -10.48 2.71 13.59
CA LEU A 275 -9.89 3.76 12.76
C LEU A 275 -10.61 3.91 11.43
N LEU A 276 -10.92 2.81 10.73
CA LEU A 276 -11.72 2.85 9.49
C LEU A 276 -13.10 3.46 9.67
N GLY A 277 -13.73 3.25 10.83
CA GLY A 277 -15.03 3.84 11.16
C GLY A 277 -14.98 5.37 11.31
N GLN A 278 -13.80 5.98 11.47
CA GLN A 278 -13.66 7.42 11.64
C GLN A 278 -13.73 8.16 10.30
N ARG A 279 -14.54 9.23 10.24
CA ARG A 279 -14.71 10.08 9.03
C ARG A 279 -13.39 10.64 8.49
N ALA A 280 -12.42 10.95 9.36
CA ALA A 280 -11.12 11.45 8.92
C ALA A 280 -10.35 10.39 8.13
N TYR A 281 -10.44 9.12 8.55
CA TYR A 281 -9.76 8.01 7.91
C TYR A 281 -10.41 7.59 6.58
N GLN A 282 -11.72 7.84 6.43
CA GLN A 282 -12.42 7.69 5.15
C GLN A 282 -11.90 8.62 4.05
N LYS A 283 -11.13 9.66 4.39
CA LYS A 283 -10.44 10.53 3.44
C LYS A 283 -9.00 10.09 3.12
N SER A 284 -8.57 8.92 3.59
CA SER A 284 -7.23 8.40 3.33
C SER A 284 -7.04 8.01 1.86
N ASN A 285 -5.82 8.18 1.35
CA ASN A 285 -5.46 7.86 -0.03
C ASN A 285 -5.55 6.36 -0.33
N ASN A 286 -5.31 5.52 0.67
CA ASN A 286 -5.20 4.06 0.54
C ASN A 286 -6.37 3.32 1.18
N LEU A 287 -7.53 3.96 1.35
CA LEU A 287 -8.68 3.40 2.09
C LEU A 287 -9.07 2.00 1.61
N LEU A 288 -9.11 1.78 0.29
CA LEU A 288 -9.52 0.51 -0.31
C LEU A 288 -8.52 -0.60 0.02
N LEU A 289 -7.22 -0.33 -0.10
CA LEU A 289 -6.15 -1.26 0.26
C LEU A 289 -6.20 -1.60 1.76
N ILE A 290 -6.38 -0.58 2.60
CA ILE A 290 -6.48 -0.78 4.06
C ILE A 290 -7.70 -1.65 4.40
N TRP A 291 -8.83 -1.42 3.72
CA TRP A 291 -10.03 -2.22 3.91
C TRP A 291 -9.82 -3.68 3.48
N SER A 292 -9.25 -3.90 2.29
CA SER A 292 -8.93 -5.25 1.81
C SER A 292 -8.04 -6.03 2.78
N ARG A 293 -7.01 -5.37 3.31
CA ARG A 293 -6.11 -5.92 4.33
C ARG A 293 -6.84 -6.28 5.62
N ILE A 294 -7.78 -5.46 6.06
CA ILE A 294 -8.55 -5.73 7.28
C ILE A 294 -9.51 -6.90 7.06
N CYS A 295 -10.11 -7.03 5.88
CA CYS A 295 -10.94 -8.18 5.53
C CYS A 295 -10.13 -9.49 5.53
N SER A 296 -8.95 -9.52 4.89
CA SER A 296 -8.10 -10.71 4.82
C SER A 296 -7.58 -11.12 6.21
N THR A 297 -7.07 -10.17 7.00
CA THR A 297 -6.60 -10.42 8.38
C THR A 297 -7.71 -10.83 9.33
N THR A 298 -8.93 -10.29 9.20
CA THR A 298 -10.08 -10.68 10.02
C THR A 298 -10.47 -12.14 9.78
N VAL A 299 -10.47 -12.58 8.52
CA VAL A 299 -10.72 -13.98 8.17
C VAL A 299 -9.61 -14.87 8.72
N PHE A 300 -8.35 -14.50 8.51
CA PHE A 300 -7.18 -15.24 9.00
C PHE A 300 -7.18 -15.40 10.53
N TYR A 301 -7.40 -14.31 11.28
CA TYR A 301 -7.52 -14.32 12.73
C TYR A 301 -8.61 -15.29 13.20
N THR A 302 -9.78 -15.24 12.57
CA THR A 302 -10.90 -16.13 12.91
C THR A 302 -10.56 -17.60 12.63
N TYR A 303 -9.87 -17.88 11.53
CA TYR A 303 -9.50 -19.24 11.15
C TYR A 303 -8.42 -19.83 12.07
N ILE A 304 -7.46 -19.01 12.51
CA ILE A 304 -6.44 -19.44 13.47
C ILE A 304 -7.04 -19.62 14.86
N PHE A 305 -7.76 -18.64 15.40
CA PHE A 305 -8.14 -18.66 16.82
C PHE A 305 -9.54 -19.20 17.11
N GLY A 306 -10.40 -19.33 16.09
CA GLY A 306 -11.77 -19.83 16.23
C GLY A 306 -12.72 -18.96 17.06
N VAL A 307 -12.23 -17.93 17.74
CA VAL A 307 -12.98 -17.04 18.61
C VAL A 307 -12.91 -15.62 18.06
N PHE A 308 -14.06 -14.97 17.94
CA PHE A 308 -14.13 -13.56 17.55
C PHE A 308 -15.00 -12.78 18.52
N ASP A 309 -14.51 -11.62 18.97
CA ASP A 309 -15.24 -10.76 19.90
C ASP A 309 -16.55 -10.24 19.27
N LYS A 310 -17.69 -10.50 19.91
CA LYS A 310 -19.01 -10.15 19.36
C LYS A 310 -19.18 -8.65 19.08
N LYS A 311 -18.58 -7.77 19.89
CA LYS A 311 -18.68 -6.31 19.67
C LYS A 311 -17.86 -5.91 18.46
N LEU A 312 -16.63 -6.43 18.37
CA LEU A 312 -15.75 -6.18 17.22
C LEU A 312 -16.37 -6.74 15.93
N LEU A 313 -16.95 -7.95 15.97
CA LEU A 313 -17.58 -8.59 14.81
C LEU A 313 -18.73 -7.74 14.27
N LYS A 314 -19.54 -7.18 15.18
CA LYS A 314 -20.63 -6.29 14.82
C LYS A 314 -20.11 -5.03 14.14
N GLN A 315 -19.11 -4.36 14.72
CA GLN A 315 -18.52 -3.15 14.12
C GLN A 315 -17.93 -3.43 12.74
N PHE A 316 -17.24 -4.56 12.57
CA PHE A 316 -16.71 -5.00 11.29
C PHE A 316 -17.82 -5.29 10.28
N THR A 317 -18.90 -5.96 10.69
CA THR A 317 -20.06 -6.26 9.83
C THR A 317 -20.77 -4.97 9.38
N ASP A 318 -20.93 -4.00 10.27
CA ASP A 318 -21.53 -2.69 9.96
C ASP A 318 -20.69 -1.89 8.94
N LEU A 319 -19.37 -2.13 8.88
CA LEU A 319 -18.51 -1.56 7.83
C LEU A 319 -18.60 -2.35 6.52
N LEU A 320 -18.72 -3.67 6.61
CA LEU A 320 -18.87 -4.57 5.46
C LEU A 320 -20.09 -4.23 4.61
N GLU A 321 -21.21 -3.87 5.25
CA GLU A 321 -22.44 -3.47 4.55
C GLU A 321 -22.34 -2.11 3.82
N LYS A 322 -21.30 -1.31 4.08
CA LYS A 322 -21.10 0.01 3.44
C LYS A 322 -20.28 -0.04 2.15
N VAL A 323 -19.51 -1.11 1.94
CA VAL A 323 -18.57 -1.23 0.81
C VAL A 323 -18.87 -2.52 0.07
N ASN A 324 -19.69 -2.41 -0.98
CA ASN A 324 -20.16 -3.57 -1.73
C ASN A 324 -19.07 -4.17 -2.62
N HIS A 325 -18.19 -3.34 -3.15
CA HIS A 325 -17.23 -3.76 -4.15
C HIS A 325 -16.00 -2.84 -4.18
N LEU A 326 -14.86 -3.43 -4.51
CA LEU A 326 -13.56 -2.78 -4.63
C LEU A 326 -12.98 -3.05 -6.02
N PRO A 327 -12.54 -2.03 -6.77
CA PRO A 327 -11.79 -2.27 -7.98
C PRO A 327 -10.44 -2.92 -7.65
N LEU A 328 -10.09 -3.96 -8.40
CA LEU A 328 -8.75 -4.54 -8.44
C LEU A 328 -8.02 -4.04 -9.70
N ASP A 329 -6.82 -4.59 -9.95
CA ASP A 329 -6.10 -4.35 -11.18
C ASP A 329 -6.94 -4.76 -12.41
N GLY A 330 -6.87 -3.94 -13.45
CA GLY A 330 -7.62 -4.12 -14.70
C GLY A 330 -9.11 -3.79 -14.63
N ASN A 331 -9.93 -4.67 -15.20
CA ASN A 331 -11.40 -4.58 -15.18
C ASN A 331 -12.04 -5.41 -14.05
N LEU A 332 -11.22 -5.89 -13.11
CA LEU A 332 -11.66 -6.78 -12.06
C LEU A 332 -12.30 -6.02 -10.90
N VAL A 333 -13.26 -6.68 -10.27
CA VAL A 333 -13.98 -6.18 -9.11
C VAL A 333 -14.02 -7.28 -8.06
N TRP A 334 -13.60 -6.94 -6.84
CA TRP A 334 -13.66 -7.81 -5.70
C TRP A 334 -14.78 -7.39 -4.75
N ASN A 335 -15.52 -8.36 -4.21
CA ASN A 335 -16.59 -8.11 -3.25
C ASN A 335 -16.13 -8.58 -1.85
N PRO A 336 -15.81 -7.65 -0.94
CA PRO A 336 -15.36 -7.98 0.40
C PRO A 336 -16.41 -8.76 1.21
N GLU A 337 -17.71 -8.46 1.04
CA GLU A 337 -18.79 -9.13 1.76
C GLU A 337 -18.87 -10.61 1.37
N LEU A 338 -18.87 -10.91 0.06
CA LEU A 338 -18.87 -12.28 -0.45
C LEU A 338 -17.65 -13.07 0.03
N PHE A 339 -16.47 -12.44 -0.04
CA PHE A 339 -15.23 -13.05 0.43
C PHE A 339 -15.33 -13.41 1.92
N VAL A 340 -15.69 -12.45 2.78
CA VAL A 340 -15.80 -12.68 4.23
C VAL A 340 -16.85 -13.76 4.53
N LEU A 341 -18.01 -13.70 3.87
CA LEU A 341 -19.09 -14.66 4.07
C LEU A 341 -18.70 -16.09 3.65
N ARG A 342 -17.87 -16.25 2.61
CA ARG A 342 -17.35 -17.56 2.17
C ARG A 342 -16.61 -18.26 3.31
N PHE A 343 -15.77 -17.54 4.06
CA PHE A 343 -14.90 -18.14 5.07
C PHE A 343 -15.49 -18.13 6.49
N ILE A 344 -16.08 -17.00 6.91
CA ILE A 344 -16.54 -16.81 8.30
C ILE A 344 -18.05 -16.48 8.38
N GLY A 345 -18.80 -16.76 7.31
CA GLY A 345 -20.24 -16.46 7.24
C GLY A 345 -21.07 -17.10 8.35
N HIS A 346 -20.65 -18.27 8.85
CA HIS A 346 -21.29 -18.97 9.97
C HIS A 346 -21.32 -18.14 11.26
N LEU A 347 -20.39 -17.19 11.45
CA LEU A 347 -20.36 -16.27 12.60
C LEU A 347 -21.18 -15.00 12.36
N ILE A 348 -21.41 -14.62 11.11
CA ILE A 348 -22.03 -13.35 10.72
C ILE A 348 -23.54 -13.53 10.52
N LYS A 349 -23.95 -14.44 9.62
CA LYS A 349 -25.37 -14.72 9.29
C LYS A 349 -25.50 -16.18 8.79
N PRO A 350 -26.34 -17.05 9.40
CA PRO A 350 -26.37 -18.49 9.13
C PRO A 350 -26.92 -18.93 7.75
N ASN A 351 -27.37 -18.02 6.87
CA ASN A 351 -27.84 -18.35 5.51
C ASN A 351 -27.01 -17.60 4.45
N SER A 352 -26.10 -18.30 3.75
CA SER A 352 -25.16 -17.74 2.78
C SER A 352 -25.58 -17.82 1.31
N ILE A 353 -26.46 -18.75 0.93
CA ILE A 353 -26.72 -19.13 -0.48
C ILE A 353 -27.63 -18.14 -1.24
N ARG A 354 -28.50 -17.36 -0.58
CA ARG A 354 -29.41 -16.39 -1.24
C ARG A 354 -28.74 -15.08 -1.68
N LYS A 355 -27.45 -14.89 -1.43
CA LYS A 355 -26.83 -13.54 -1.43
C LYS A 355 -26.13 -13.13 -2.72
N THR A 356 -25.79 -14.05 -3.62
CA THR A 356 -25.18 -13.69 -4.92
C THR A 356 -26.15 -12.90 -5.80
N GLU A 357 -27.42 -13.28 -5.81
CA GLU A 357 -28.49 -12.54 -6.51
C GLU A 357 -28.74 -11.17 -5.85
N GLU A 358 -28.83 -11.13 -4.51
CA GLU A 358 -28.94 -9.87 -3.74
C GLU A 358 -27.75 -8.93 -4.00
N ASN A 359 -26.56 -9.46 -4.24
CA ASN A 359 -25.37 -8.64 -4.53
C ASN A 359 -25.40 -8.03 -5.93
N LEU A 360 -25.88 -8.76 -6.94
CA LEU A 360 -26.11 -8.18 -8.26
C LEU A 360 -27.14 -7.05 -8.19
N GLU A 361 -28.19 -7.21 -7.38
CA GLU A 361 -29.15 -6.14 -7.12
C GLU A 361 -28.52 -4.93 -6.42
N LYS A 362 -27.69 -5.14 -5.38
CA LYS A 362 -26.94 -4.05 -4.72
C LYS A 362 -26.03 -3.30 -5.70
N CYS A 363 -25.25 -4.01 -6.53
CA CYS A 363 -24.41 -3.39 -7.55
C CYS A 363 -25.23 -2.59 -8.57
N ASN A 364 -26.41 -3.09 -8.94
CA ASN A 364 -27.33 -2.38 -9.83
C ASN A 364 -27.87 -1.09 -9.19
N LEU A 365 -28.25 -1.11 -7.91
CA LEU A 365 -28.70 0.07 -7.18
C LEU A 365 -27.57 1.11 -7.05
N GLU A 366 -26.37 0.66 -6.72
CA GLU A 366 -25.20 1.52 -6.61
C GLU A 366 -24.84 2.18 -7.95
N LEU A 367 -24.86 1.42 -9.05
CA LEU A 367 -24.65 1.98 -10.38
C LEU A 367 -25.70 3.05 -10.73
N LEU A 368 -26.97 2.83 -10.36
CA LEU A 368 -28.04 3.81 -10.59
C LEU A 368 -27.79 5.11 -9.80
N ASP A 369 -27.37 5.00 -8.54
CA ASP A 369 -27.11 6.16 -7.68
C ASP A 369 -25.87 6.94 -8.10
N ILE A 370 -24.78 6.24 -8.45
CA ILE A 370 -23.58 6.87 -9.02
C ILE A 370 -23.95 7.56 -10.33
N SER A 371 -24.66 6.88 -11.24
CA SER A 371 -25.03 7.45 -12.54
C SER A 371 -25.88 8.71 -12.43
N LYS A 372 -26.82 8.77 -11.48
CA LYS A 372 -27.66 9.96 -11.23
C LYS A 372 -26.84 11.15 -10.72
N THR A 373 -25.85 10.89 -9.87
CA THR A 373 -25.07 11.94 -9.20
C THR A 373 -23.77 12.29 -9.94
N PHE A 374 -23.35 11.48 -10.91
CA PHE A 374 -22.04 11.55 -11.56
C PHE A 374 -21.70 12.93 -12.12
N SER A 375 -22.65 13.60 -12.79
CA SER A 375 -22.44 14.95 -13.35
C SER A 375 -22.16 16.00 -12.26
N LYS A 376 -22.89 15.94 -11.14
CA LYS A 376 -22.71 16.83 -9.99
C LYS A 376 -21.37 16.55 -9.32
N THR A 377 -21.05 15.28 -9.06
CA THR A 377 -19.79 14.85 -8.47
C THR A 377 -18.60 15.26 -9.34
N THR A 378 -18.69 15.09 -10.66
CA THR A 378 -17.67 15.53 -11.62
C THR A 378 -17.46 17.04 -11.55
N SER A 379 -18.55 17.83 -11.54
CA SER A 379 -18.46 19.29 -11.46
C SER A 379 -17.77 19.74 -10.16
N ASN A 380 -18.05 19.07 -9.04
CA ASN A 380 -17.38 19.35 -7.77
C ASN A 380 -15.88 19.05 -7.82
N TYR A 381 -15.47 17.92 -8.41
CA TYR A 381 -14.05 17.58 -8.55
C TYR A 381 -13.32 18.56 -9.47
N LEU A 382 -13.93 18.94 -10.59
CA LEU A 382 -13.35 19.93 -11.49
C LEU A 382 -13.19 21.29 -10.80
N GLN A 383 -14.18 21.73 -10.02
CA GLN A 383 -14.08 22.98 -9.26
C GLN A 383 -12.95 22.93 -8.22
N GLN A 384 -12.85 21.83 -7.46
CA GLN A 384 -11.78 21.63 -6.48
C GLN A 384 -10.41 21.60 -7.16
N ALA A 385 -10.29 20.91 -8.30
CA ALA A 385 -9.07 20.86 -9.08
C ALA A 385 -8.67 22.25 -9.58
N MET A 386 -9.60 23.04 -10.10
CA MET A 386 -9.31 24.41 -10.55
C MET A 386 -8.80 25.30 -9.41
N ILE A 387 -9.43 25.25 -8.23
CA ILE A 387 -8.97 26.01 -7.06
C ILE A 387 -7.55 25.57 -6.66
N TRP A 388 -7.30 24.27 -6.66
CA TRP A 388 -5.99 23.71 -6.33
C TRP A 388 -4.92 24.09 -7.37
N LEU A 389 -5.24 24.02 -8.67
CA LEU A 389 -4.35 24.43 -9.76
C LEU A 389 -3.97 25.92 -9.65
N THR A 390 -4.93 26.81 -9.39
CA THR A 390 -4.64 28.24 -9.20
C THR A 390 -3.73 28.48 -7.98
N ARG A 391 -3.92 27.75 -6.88
CA ARG A 391 -3.04 27.84 -5.70
C ARG A 391 -1.61 27.39 -6.02
N SER A 392 -1.44 26.44 -6.94
CA SER A 392 -0.11 25.94 -7.33
C SER A 392 0.77 27.00 -7.98
N GLU A 393 0.17 27.99 -8.66
CA GLU A 393 0.89 29.10 -9.30
C GLU A 393 1.46 30.11 -8.29
N GLN A 394 0.97 30.06 -7.03
CA GLN A 394 1.36 30.97 -5.94
C GLN A 394 2.46 30.37 -5.05
N ILE A 395 2.98 29.19 -5.39
CA ILE A 395 4.03 28.52 -4.61
C ILE A 395 5.39 29.12 -4.98
N GLU A 396 6.10 29.63 -3.97
CA GLU A 396 7.39 30.31 -4.14
C GLU A 396 8.48 29.61 -3.33
N ILE A 397 9.72 29.73 -3.81
CA ILE A 397 10.89 29.32 -3.02
C ILE A 397 11.05 30.32 -1.86
N ILE A 398 11.02 29.83 -0.63
CA ILE A 398 11.26 30.65 0.57
C ILE A 398 12.45 30.12 1.38
N HIS A 399 13.18 31.00 2.06
CA HIS A 399 14.18 30.61 3.05
C HIS A 399 13.52 30.10 4.33
N PHE A 400 14.16 29.14 5.00
CA PHE A 400 13.66 28.60 6.26
C PHE A 400 13.71 29.65 7.38
N HIS A 401 12.54 29.96 7.95
CA HIS A 401 12.40 30.89 9.08
C HIS A 401 11.20 30.52 9.96
N ALA A 402 11.32 30.70 11.28
CA ALA A 402 10.25 30.35 12.24
C ALA A 402 8.92 31.08 11.97
N SER A 403 8.94 32.30 11.43
CA SER A 403 7.73 33.05 11.05
C SER A 403 7.04 32.53 9.77
N LYS A 404 7.59 31.51 9.11
CA LYS A 404 7.04 30.89 7.89
C LYS A 404 6.56 29.46 8.12
N LEU A 405 6.44 29.01 9.37
CA LEU A 405 5.93 27.69 9.71
C LEU A 405 4.49 27.45 9.23
N ASP A 406 3.62 28.46 9.32
CA ASP A 406 2.24 28.37 8.81
C ASP A 406 2.23 28.10 7.30
N TYR A 407 3.11 28.76 6.55
CA TYR A 407 3.26 28.51 5.11
C TYR A 407 3.72 27.08 4.82
N MET A 408 4.68 26.54 5.58
CA MET A 408 5.12 25.15 5.44
C MET A 408 4.01 24.15 5.74
N TYR A 409 3.19 24.42 6.75
CA TYR A 409 2.00 23.62 7.04
C TYR A 409 0.97 23.69 5.91
N ASP A 410 0.73 24.88 5.35
CA ASP A 410 -0.18 25.09 4.21
C ASP A 410 0.30 24.34 2.96
N ILE A 411 1.61 24.33 2.70
CA ILE A 411 2.21 23.55 1.60
C ILE A 411 2.04 22.06 1.84
N CYS A 412 2.32 21.56 3.05
CA CYS A 412 2.10 20.15 3.38
C CYS A 412 0.64 19.72 3.15
N ASN A 413 -0.32 20.56 3.51
CA ASN A 413 -1.74 20.30 3.26
C ASN A 413 -2.08 20.37 1.77
N PHE A 414 -1.56 21.38 1.06
CA PHE A 414 -1.73 21.51 -0.38
C PHE A 414 -1.26 20.25 -1.13
N LEU A 415 -0.10 19.71 -0.75
CA LEU A 415 0.43 18.47 -1.32
C LEU A 415 -0.47 17.27 -1.00
N SER A 416 -0.98 17.17 0.23
CA SER A 416 -1.90 16.09 0.59
C SER A 416 -3.26 16.22 -0.12
N GLU A 417 -3.77 17.44 -0.31
CA GLU A 417 -5.04 17.73 -0.99
C GLU A 417 -5.01 17.29 -2.46
N GLY A 418 -3.89 17.54 -3.16
CA GLY A 418 -3.73 17.12 -4.55
C GLY A 418 -3.74 15.61 -4.70
N ILE A 419 -3.10 14.87 -3.79
CA ILE A 419 -3.15 13.41 -3.76
C ILE A 419 -4.58 12.93 -3.53
N GLN A 420 -5.22 13.42 -2.48
CA GLN A 420 -6.59 13.02 -2.14
C GLN A 420 -7.54 13.26 -3.31
N LEU A 421 -7.45 14.42 -3.95
CA LEU A 421 -8.28 14.75 -5.10
C LEU A 421 -8.02 13.79 -6.27
N CYS A 422 -6.75 13.51 -6.59
CA CYS A 422 -6.39 12.57 -7.65
C CYS A 422 -6.91 11.15 -7.34
N THR A 423 -6.78 10.69 -6.10
CA THR A 423 -7.31 9.40 -5.63
C THR A 423 -8.84 9.34 -5.73
N PHE A 424 -9.55 10.38 -5.30
CA PHE A 424 -11.01 10.40 -5.40
C PHE A 424 -11.49 10.35 -6.85
N ILE A 425 -10.81 11.08 -7.75
CA ILE A 425 -11.12 11.03 -9.17
C ILE A 425 -10.85 9.62 -9.72
N LYS A 426 -9.67 9.04 -9.45
CA LYS A 426 -9.30 7.68 -9.87
C LYS A 426 -10.33 6.66 -9.44
N ASN A 427 -10.64 6.61 -8.14
CA ASN A 427 -11.57 5.65 -7.58
C ASN A 427 -12.96 5.83 -8.20
N THR A 428 -13.46 7.05 -8.33
CA THR A 428 -14.78 7.30 -8.95
C THR A 428 -14.83 6.80 -10.40
N VAL A 429 -13.79 7.09 -11.19
CA VAL A 429 -13.72 6.68 -12.60
C VAL A 429 -13.64 5.17 -12.71
N ILE A 430 -12.73 4.52 -12.00
CA ILE A 430 -12.53 3.06 -12.06
C ILE A 430 -13.76 2.32 -11.55
N THR A 431 -14.32 2.71 -10.40
CA THR A 431 -15.53 2.12 -9.83
C THR A 431 -16.70 2.18 -10.83
N LEU A 432 -16.95 3.36 -11.43
CA LEU A 432 -18.03 3.51 -12.41
C LEU A 432 -17.84 2.61 -13.64
N MET A 433 -16.64 2.60 -14.23
CA MET A 433 -16.38 1.81 -15.44
C MET A 433 -16.41 0.31 -15.16
N ASN A 434 -15.81 -0.13 -14.07
CA ASN A 434 -15.80 -1.54 -13.69
C ASN A 434 -17.23 -2.02 -13.39
N LEU A 435 -18.08 -1.24 -12.71
CA LEU A 435 -19.49 -1.59 -12.52
C LEU A 435 -20.25 -1.74 -13.85
N HIS A 436 -20.05 -0.82 -14.79
CA HIS A 436 -20.63 -0.94 -16.12
C HIS A 436 -20.19 -2.21 -16.85
N SER A 437 -18.90 -2.56 -16.75
CA SER A 437 -18.33 -3.79 -17.30
C SER A 437 -18.91 -5.03 -16.63
N THR A 438 -18.88 -5.11 -15.30
CA THR A 438 -19.38 -6.26 -14.51
C THR A 438 -20.87 -6.51 -14.73
N LEU A 439 -21.68 -5.45 -14.86
CA LEU A 439 -23.12 -5.56 -15.09
C LEU A 439 -23.50 -5.67 -16.57
N GLY A 440 -22.54 -5.61 -17.50
CA GLY A 440 -22.80 -5.62 -18.94
C GLY A 440 -23.68 -4.46 -19.43
N LYS A 441 -23.65 -3.32 -18.73
CA LYS A 441 -24.50 -2.16 -19.01
C LYS A 441 -23.74 -1.10 -19.81
N PRO A 442 -24.29 -0.59 -20.92
CA PRO A 442 -23.60 0.40 -21.74
C PRO A 442 -23.44 1.74 -21.03
N LEU A 443 -22.30 2.39 -21.23
CA LEU A 443 -22.06 3.78 -20.82
C LEU A 443 -22.76 4.75 -21.78
N ILE A 444 -23.44 5.75 -21.23
CA ILE A 444 -24.00 6.84 -22.04
C ILE A 444 -22.90 7.82 -22.48
N LYS A 445 -23.06 8.40 -23.68
CA LYS A 445 -22.04 9.27 -24.30
C LYS A 445 -21.65 10.48 -23.42
N SER A 446 -22.60 11.06 -22.68
CA SER A 446 -22.32 12.17 -21.77
C SER A 446 -21.36 11.77 -20.64
N ASN A 447 -21.53 10.57 -20.07
CA ASN A 447 -20.67 10.06 -19.01
C ASN A 447 -19.27 9.77 -19.55
N VAL A 448 -19.14 9.24 -20.77
CA VAL A 448 -17.84 9.04 -21.42
C VAL A 448 -17.04 10.34 -21.51
N ILE A 449 -17.68 11.45 -21.91
CA ILE A 449 -17.02 12.75 -22.01
C ILE A 449 -16.56 13.24 -20.61
N LEU A 450 -17.39 13.07 -19.59
CA LEU A 450 -17.06 13.45 -18.22
C LEU A 450 -15.91 12.60 -17.64
N ILE A 451 -15.91 11.28 -17.90
CA ILE A 451 -14.82 10.37 -17.52
C ILE A 451 -13.49 10.86 -18.12
N CYS A 452 -13.45 11.14 -19.43
CA CYS A 452 -12.23 11.60 -20.06
C CYS A 452 -11.74 12.96 -19.53
N ARG A 453 -12.65 13.89 -19.20
CA ARG A 453 -12.28 15.16 -18.54
C ARG A 453 -11.70 14.95 -17.14
N LEU A 454 -12.22 13.98 -16.39
CA LEU A 454 -11.68 13.61 -15.08
C LEU A 454 -10.27 13.02 -15.23
N ILE A 455 -10.04 12.16 -16.22
CA ILE A 455 -8.71 11.61 -16.54
C ILE A 455 -7.73 12.73 -16.92
N GLU A 456 -8.14 13.66 -17.78
CA GLU A 456 -7.35 14.87 -18.11
C GLU A 456 -6.98 15.65 -16.85
N THR A 457 -7.95 15.85 -15.96
CA THR A 457 -7.74 16.57 -14.70
C THR A 457 -6.74 15.86 -13.80
N MET A 458 -6.80 14.53 -13.68
CA MET A 458 -5.79 13.75 -12.94
C MET A 458 -4.38 13.93 -13.52
N LYS A 459 -4.25 13.91 -14.85
CA LYS A 459 -2.97 14.13 -15.52
C LYS A 459 -2.45 15.55 -15.30
N ASN A 460 -3.33 16.55 -15.28
CA ASN A 460 -2.97 17.93 -14.94
C ASN A 460 -2.50 18.06 -13.48
N ILE A 461 -3.16 17.39 -12.53
CA ILE A 461 -2.71 17.36 -11.13
C ILE A 461 -1.30 16.75 -11.06
N SER A 462 -1.08 15.59 -11.68
CA SER A 462 0.24 14.94 -11.74
C SER A 462 1.32 15.84 -12.36
N TYR A 463 0.96 16.57 -13.42
CA TYR A 463 1.84 17.52 -14.09
C TYR A 463 2.30 18.65 -13.15
N VAL A 464 1.45 19.17 -12.25
CA VAL A 464 1.83 20.23 -11.31
C VAL A 464 2.96 19.78 -10.37
N TYR A 465 2.90 18.55 -9.86
CA TYR A 465 3.98 18.00 -9.03
C TYR A 465 5.31 17.91 -9.81
N GLN A 466 5.26 17.64 -11.11
CA GLN A 466 6.45 17.51 -11.96
C GLN A 466 6.99 18.87 -12.44
N ASN A 467 6.11 19.78 -12.83
CA ASN A 467 6.50 21.04 -13.46
C ASN A 467 7.28 21.96 -12.50
N ASN A 468 6.93 21.95 -11.21
CA ASN A 468 7.58 22.77 -10.18
C ASN A 468 8.55 21.98 -9.28
N HIS A 469 9.06 20.83 -9.73
CA HIS A 469 9.84 19.89 -8.91
C HIS A 469 10.97 20.55 -8.08
N ILE A 470 11.75 21.48 -8.64
CA ILE A 470 12.83 22.17 -7.88
C ILE A 470 12.31 22.89 -6.63
N VAL A 471 11.20 23.63 -6.78
CA VAL A 471 10.57 24.38 -5.68
C VAL A 471 9.95 23.40 -4.68
N MET A 472 9.26 22.39 -5.20
CA MET A 472 8.55 21.39 -4.41
C MET A 472 9.51 20.52 -3.61
N ASP A 473 10.54 19.95 -4.22
CA ASP A 473 11.54 19.08 -3.58
C ASP A 473 12.26 19.82 -2.45
N LYS A 474 12.56 21.10 -2.65
CA LYS A 474 13.10 21.94 -1.58
C LYS A 474 12.14 22.06 -0.40
N LEU A 475 10.92 22.53 -0.65
CA LEU A 475 9.93 22.75 0.41
C LEU A 475 9.62 21.44 1.13
N ILE A 476 9.51 20.33 0.40
CA ILE A 476 9.33 18.98 0.94
C ILE A 476 10.50 18.62 1.88
N THR A 477 11.74 18.85 1.45
CA THR A 477 12.93 18.58 2.29
C THR A 477 12.91 19.39 3.59
N ASP A 478 12.61 20.69 3.50
CA ASP A 478 12.54 21.58 4.67
C ASP A 478 11.42 21.14 5.63
N ILE A 479 10.26 20.74 5.10
CA ILE A 479 9.11 20.27 5.88
C ILE A 479 9.41 18.92 6.55
N ILE A 480 10.05 17.98 5.85
CA ILE A 480 10.46 16.68 6.41
C ILE A 480 11.39 16.91 7.60
N GLN A 481 12.45 17.70 7.44
CA GLN A 481 13.40 17.99 8.51
C GLN A 481 12.73 18.66 9.72
N TYR A 482 11.75 19.53 9.48
CA TYR A 482 10.97 20.14 10.56
C TYR A 482 10.14 19.10 11.34
N TYR A 483 9.45 18.18 10.67
CA TYR A 483 8.71 17.13 11.35
C TYR A 483 9.64 16.12 12.05
N GLU A 484 10.81 15.80 11.48
CA GLU A 484 11.83 14.97 12.13
C GLU A 484 12.31 15.61 13.43
N PHE A 485 12.57 16.92 13.42
CA PHE A 485 12.89 17.69 14.62
C PHE A 485 11.79 17.61 15.70
N LEU A 486 10.52 17.73 15.31
CA LEU A 486 9.40 17.61 16.25
C LEU A 486 9.34 16.20 16.86
N CYS A 487 9.54 15.15 16.06
CA CYS A 487 9.61 13.77 16.55
C CYS A 487 10.78 13.58 17.52
N LEU A 488 11.98 14.03 17.16
CA LEU A 488 13.19 13.94 17.98
C LEU A 488 13.03 14.69 19.31
N SER A 489 12.36 15.86 19.30
CA SER A 489 12.08 16.63 20.52
C SER A 489 11.19 15.86 21.49
N ILE A 490 10.13 15.21 20.99
CA ILE A 490 9.24 14.37 21.80
C ILE A 490 10.01 13.16 22.36
N ILE A 491 10.80 12.47 21.53
CA ILE A 491 11.60 11.31 21.95
C ILE A 491 12.62 11.72 23.02
N GLY A 492 13.33 12.84 22.83
CA GLY A 492 14.31 13.35 23.78
C GLY A 492 13.71 13.66 25.16
N GLN A 493 12.54 14.31 25.20
CA GLN A 493 11.82 14.59 26.44
C GLN A 493 11.45 13.29 27.19
N VAL A 494 10.95 12.29 26.46
CA VAL A 494 10.57 11.00 27.05
C VAL A 494 11.80 10.23 27.53
N LYS A 495 12.91 10.26 26.79
CA LYS A 495 14.17 9.63 27.17
C LYS A 495 14.71 10.18 28.50
N ILE A 496 14.72 11.51 28.66
CA ILE A 496 15.10 12.15 29.93
C ILE A 496 14.18 11.68 31.06
N SER A 497 12.86 11.70 30.83
CA SER A 497 11.90 11.25 31.83
C SER A 497 12.05 9.77 32.21
N CYS A 498 12.45 8.90 31.29
CA CYS A 498 12.70 7.48 31.56
C CYS A 498 14.03 7.26 32.31
N ALA A 499 15.06 8.07 32.02
CA ALA A 499 16.35 7.99 32.69
C ALA A 499 16.29 8.48 34.15
N ASP A 500 15.45 9.47 34.43
CA ASP A 500 15.25 10.04 35.78
C ASP A 500 14.31 9.21 36.67
N ASP A 501 13.80 8.08 36.18
CA ASP A 501 12.90 7.20 36.94
C ASP A 501 13.64 6.53 38.11
N ARG A 502 13.17 6.81 39.33
CA ARG A 502 13.76 6.32 40.59
C ARG A 502 13.67 4.80 40.75
N ASN A 503 12.76 4.14 40.02
CA ASN A 503 12.55 2.69 40.05
C ASN A 503 13.13 2.02 38.79
N PHE A 504 14.41 2.28 38.50
CA PHE A 504 15.09 1.75 37.32
C PHE A 504 15.11 0.22 37.30
N ASN A 505 14.48 -0.39 36.30
CA ASN A 505 14.39 -1.84 36.12
C ASN A 505 14.76 -2.25 34.68
N THR A 506 14.73 -3.55 34.39
CA THR A 506 15.01 -4.09 33.05
C THR A 506 14.08 -3.52 31.97
N LYS A 507 12.80 -3.24 32.29
CA LYS A 507 11.86 -2.59 31.36
C LYS A 507 12.30 -1.17 30.99
N ASN A 508 12.93 -0.43 31.91
CA ASN A 508 13.50 0.89 31.61
C ASN A 508 14.70 0.82 30.67
N VAL A 509 15.50 -0.26 30.74
CA VAL A 509 16.58 -0.51 29.77
C VAL A 509 16.00 -0.75 28.38
N ASP A 510 14.95 -1.58 28.26
CA ASP A 510 14.28 -1.85 26.98
C ASP A 510 13.61 -0.59 26.40
N ARG A 511 12.96 0.23 27.24
CA ARG A 511 12.40 1.54 26.86
C ARG A 511 13.47 2.46 26.28
N LEU A 512 14.55 2.67 27.03
CA LEU A 512 15.63 3.57 26.61
C LEU A 512 16.31 3.07 25.34
N SER A 513 16.58 1.77 25.24
CA SER A 513 17.15 1.16 24.03
C SER A 513 16.27 1.42 22.82
N SER A 514 14.96 1.18 22.92
CA SER A 514 13.98 1.42 21.86
C SER A 514 13.88 2.90 21.45
N LEU A 515 13.95 3.83 22.40
CA LEU A 515 13.98 5.26 22.12
C LEU A 515 15.28 5.69 21.44
N GLU A 516 16.43 5.13 21.85
CA GLU A 516 17.74 5.36 21.23
C GLU A 516 17.78 4.86 19.78
N VAL A 517 17.19 3.69 19.51
CA VAL A 517 17.02 3.20 18.14
C VAL A 517 16.23 4.22 17.32
N SER A 518 15.08 4.65 17.85
CA SER A 518 14.18 5.57 17.14
C SER A 518 14.86 6.91 16.84
N GLU A 519 15.61 7.45 17.81
CA GLU A 519 16.42 8.66 17.69
C GLU A 519 17.52 8.50 16.61
N LYS A 520 18.33 7.44 16.70
CA LYS A 520 19.40 7.12 15.74
C LYS A 520 18.85 7.00 14.30
N LEU A 521 17.69 6.38 14.14
CA LEU A 521 17.08 6.18 12.83
C LEU A 521 16.52 7.48 12.24
N LEU A 522 15.92 8.36 13.05
CA LEU A 522 15.38 9.65 12.63
C LEU A 522 16.45 10.69 12.28
N HIS A 523 17.69 10.50 12.72
CA HIS A 523 18.81 11.35 12.28
C HIS A 523 19.28 11.08 10.83
N GLY A 524 18.84 9.99 10.22
CA GLY A 524 19.10 9.69 8.81
C GLY A 524 17.84 9.84 7.95
N PRO A 525 17.98 9.73 6.62
CA PRO A 525 16.87 9.93 5.69
C PRO A 525 15.76 8.90 5.92
N PHE A 526 14.49 9.31 5.88
CA PHE A 526 13.34 8.44 6.15
C PHE A 526 13.01 7.46 5.01
N VAL A 527 13.98 6.69 4.49
CA VAL A 527 13.83 5.79 3.34
C VAL A 527 14.15 4.33 3.66
N LYS A 528 13.76 3.42 2.76
CA LYS A 528 14.03 1.98 2.82
C LYS A 528 13.53 1.34 4.13
N ASN A 529 14.45 0.83 4.96
CA ASN A 529 14.14 0.07 6.17
C ASN A 529 13.92 0.97 7.40
N ARG A 530 14.32 2.24 7.36
CA ARG A 530 14.21 3.16 8.51
C ARG A 530 12.77 3.43 8.95
N PRO A 531 11.79 3.72 8.06
CA PRO A 531 10.40 3.91 8.46
C PRO A 531 9.84 2.72 9.23
N LEU A 532 10.11 1.52 8.73
CA LEU A 532 9.72 0.27 9.35
C LEU A 532 10.37 0.10 10.73
N LEU A 533 11.69 0.26 10.80
CA LEU A 533 12.43 0.12 12.05
C LEU A 533 12.01 1.14 13.10
N ILE A 534 11.74 2.38 12.70
CA ILE A 534 11.19 3.42 13.59
C ILE A 534 9.82 3.00 14.11
N LYS A 535 8.94 2.48 13.24
CA LYS A 535 7.61 2.00 13.65
C LYS A 535 7.71 0.83 14.64
N LEU A 536 8.57 -0.14 14.38
CA LEU A 536 8.80 -1.29 15.27
C LEU A 536 9.40 -0.83 16.61
N ALA A 537 10.44 0.00 16.58
CA ALA A 537 11.07 0.54 17.77
C ALA A 537 10.07 1.36 18.60
N LEU A 538 9.35 2.30 18.00
CA LEU A 538 8.35 3.11 18.72
C LEU A 538 7.19 2.27 19.27
N ASN A 539 6.72 1.25 18.55
CA ASN A 539 5.69 0.36 19.07
C ASN A 539 6.18 -0.38 20.34
N THR A 540 7.44 -0.81 20.38
CA THR A 540 8.06 -1.36 21.59
C THR A 540 8.03 -0.34 22.74
N ALA A 541 8.47 0.91 22.52
CA ALA A 541 8.41 1.94 23.56
C ALA A 541 6.97 2.26 24.01
N ILE A 542 6.01 2.27 23.08
CA ILE A 542 4.58 2.53 23.37
C ILE A 542 3.98 1.39 24.20
N GLY A 543 4.26 0.13 23.86
CA GLY A 543 3.77 -1.03 24.62
C GLY A 543 4.36 -1.08 26.02
N LEU A 544 5.61 -0.63 26.13
CA LEU A 544 6.25 -0.35 27.42
C LEU A 544 5.70 0.89 28.12
N GLN A 545 4.68 1.58 27.60
CA GLN A 545 4.07 2.77 28.19
C GLN A 545 5.06 3.94 28.42
N ALA A 546 6.08 4.07 27.56
CA ALA A 546 7.03 5.19 27.65
C ALA A 546 6.34 6.55 27.36
N PHE A 547 5.32 6.55 26.50
CA PHE A 547 4.66 7.77 26.04
C PHE A 547 3.27 7.99 26.66
N PRO A 548 2.91 9.23 27.04
CA PRO A 548 1.52 9.65 27.21
C PRO A 548 0.72 9.53 25.90
N LYS A 549 -0.58 9.21 26.00
CA LYS A 549 -1.47 9.04 24.83
C LYS A 549 -1.51 10.24 23.88
N SER A 550 -1.41 11.47 24.40
CA SER A 550 -1.37 12.69 23.57
C SER A 550 -0.11 12.74 22.70
N GLN A 551 1.06 12.44 23.25
CA GLN A 551 2.32 12.42 22.52
C GLN A 551 2.35 11.31 21.46
N ILE A 552 1.76 10.15 21.75
CA ILE A 552 1.61 9.05 20.77
C ILE A 552 0.83 9.53 19.53
N LEU A 553 -0.28 10.24 19.73
CA LEU A 553 -1.07 10.78 18.62
C LEU A 553 -0.27 11.79 17.81
N THR A 554 0.44 12.72 18.47
CA THR A 554 1.25 13.75 17.82
C THR A 554 2.40 13.16 17.02
N ILE A 555 3.22 12.27 17.60
CA ILE A 555 4.36 11.66 16.91
C ILE A 555 3.89 10.80 15.73
N THR A 556 2.79 10.06 15.89
CA THR A 556 2.20 9.26 14.79
C THR A 556 1.74 10.15 13.63
N GLN A 557 1.17 11.32 13.92
CA GLN A 557 0.76 12.27 12.88
C GLN A 557 1.96 12.88 12.15
N HIS A 558 3.03 13.22 12.86
CA HIS A 558 4.25 13.75 12.26
C HIS A 558 4.94 12.71 11.37
N LEU A 559 5.10 11.47 11.86
CA LEU A 559 5.68 10.38 11.08
C LEU A 559 4.88 10.08 9.81
N LYS A 560 3.54 10.09 9.88
CA LYS A 560 2.70 9.93 8.68
C LYS A 560 2.90 11.03 7.64
N LYS A 561 3.16 12.27 8.08
CA LYS A 561 3.47 13.38 7.17
C LYS A 561 4.85 13.22 6.55
N ILE A 562 5.85 12.80 7.32
CA ILE A 562 7.19 12.49 6.80
C ILE A 562 7.11 11.39 5.75
N GLU A 563 6.42 10.28 6.06
CA GLU A 563 6.23 9.15 5.17
C GLU A 563 5.59 9.58 3.84
N LEU A 564 4.46 10.29 3.90
CA LEU A 564 3.75 10.83 2.72
C LEU A 564 4.64 11.73 1.86
N LEU A 565 5.41 12.61 2.49
CA LEU A 565 6.26 13.58 1.78
C LEU A 565 7.47 12.89 1.14
N GLN A 566 8.01 11.86 1.80
CA GLN A 566 9.13 11.09 1.30
C GLN A 566 8.75 10.16 0.14
N SER A 567 7.52 9.60 0.15
CA SER A 567 6.96 8.76 -0.93
C SER A 567 6.20 9.54 -2.00
N LEU A 568 6.11 10.88 -1.87
CA LEU A 568 5.19 11.72 -2.64
C LEU A 568 5.26 11.47 -4.16
N GLN A 569 6.47 11.46 -4.72
CA GLN A 569 6.65 11.30 -6.16
C GLN A 569 6.17 9.92 -6.65
N ASP A 570 6.43 8.87 -5.89
CA ASP A 570 6.01 7.50 -6.20
C ASP A 570 4.49 7.36 -6.02
N GLU A 571 3.90 7.97 -4.99
CA GLU A 571 2.45 8.02 -4.80
C GLU A 571 1.74 8.72 -5.96
N ILE A 572 2.21 9.90 -6.38
CA ILE A 572 1.63 10.62 -7.53
C ILE A 572 1.71 9.78 -8.79
N LYS A 573 2.86 9.14 -9.04
CA LYS A 573 3.06 8.30 -10.22
C LYS A 573 2.07 7.14 -10.23
N SER A 574 1.94 6.41 -9.12
CA SER A 574 1.01 5.28 -8.97
C SER A 574 -0.47 5.69 -9.06
N ILE A 575 -0.85 6.80 -8.41
CA ILE A 575 -2.24 7.27 -8.40
C ILE A 575 -2.64 7.87 -9.75
N SER A 576 -1.72 8.53 -10.46
CA SER A 576 -1.97 9.07 -11.80
C SER A 576 -1.81 8.03 -12.93
N GLU A 577 -1.36 6.83 -12.61
CA GLU A 577 -1.40 5.68 -13.52
C GLU A 577 -2.84 5.21 -13.72
N ILE A 578 -3.25 5.12 -14.99
CA ILE A 578 -4.62 4.78 -15.41
C ILE A 578 -4.61 3.58 -16.38
N SER A 579 -3.66 2.66 -16.20
CA SER A 579 -3.49 1.45 -17.03
C SER A 579 -4.76 0.60 -17.13
N CYS A 580 -5.63 0.63 -16.11
CA CYS A 580 -6.99 0.07 -16.14
C CYS A 580 -7.84 0.51 -17.35
N MET A 581 -7.54 1.65 -17.97
CA MET A 581 -8.22 2.12 -19.18
C MET A 581 -7.99 1.23 -20.40
N TYR A 582 -6.95 0.39 -20.39
CA TYR A 582 -6.71 -0.58 -21.45
C TYR A 582 -7.95 -1.48 -21.68
N TRP A 583 -8.53 -2.03 -20.60
CA TRP A 583 -9.76 -2.84 -20.67
C TRP A 583 -11.02 -2.03 -20.97
N HIS A 584 -10.96 -0.70 -20.80
CA HIS A 584 -12.06 0.23 -21.10
C HIS A 584 -11.82 1.04 -22.39
N ARG A 585 -10.89 0.62 -23.25
CA ARG A 585 -10.43 1.38 -24.44
C ARG A 585 -11.52 1.82 -25.42
N VAL A 586 -12.68 1.17 -25.38
CA VAL A 586 -13.87 1.49 -26.18
C VAL A 586 -14.35 2.94 -25.96
N VAL A 587 -14.02 3.57 -24.84
CA VAL A 587 -14.42 4.96 -24.56
C VAL A 587 -13.64 6.01 -25.38
N PHE A 588 -12.39 5.72 -25.76
CA PHE A 588 -11.50 6.71 -26.38
C PHE A 588 -11.94 7.16 -27.79
N PRO A 589 -12.35 6.27 -28.71
CA PRO A 589 -12.84 6.69 -30.03
C PRO A 589 -14.03 7.67 -29.94
N LEU A 590 -14.94 7.45 -28.99
CA LEU A 590 -16.09 8.33 -28.76
C LEU A 590 -15.65 9.71 -28.27
N TYR A 591 -14.67 9.75 -27.38
CA TYR A 591 -14.11 10.98 -26.84
C TYR A 591 -13.39 11.80 -27.92
N PHE A 592 -12.46 11.18 -28.66
CA PHE A 592 -11.71 11.87 -29.72
C PHE A 592 -12.61 12.38 -30.85
N LYS A 593 -13.68 11.63 -31.18
CA LYS A 593 -14.70 12.09 -32.13
C LYS A 593 -15.44 13.32 -31.61
N ASN A 594 -15.65 13.44 -30.31
CA ASN A 594 -16.27 14.62 -29.70
C ASN A 594 -15.33 15.84 -29.74
N ILE A 595 -14.06 15.67 -29.39
CA ILE A 595 -13.06 16.74 -29.44
C ILE A 595 -12.86 17.26 -30.87
N LYS A 596 -12.78 16.35 -31.86
CA LYS A 596 -12.66 16.73 -33.28
C LYS A 596 -13.85 17.57 -33.77
N LYS A 597 -15.03 17.45 -33.16
CA LYS A 597 -16.18 18.32 -33.47
C LYS A 597 -16.09 19.68 -32.80
N GLN A 598 -15.35 19.79 -31.70
CA GLN A 598 -15.10 20.99 -30.93
C GLN A 598 -13.69 21.54 -31.25
N TYR A 599 -13.41 21.85 -32.52
CA TYR A 599 -12.09 22.27 -33.05
C TYR A 599 -11.37 23.39 -32.26
N ASN A 600 -12.05 24.13 -31.38
CA ASN A 600 -11.50 25.24 -30.59
C ASN A 600 -10.94 24.86 -29.20
N HIS A 601 -10.96 23.59 -28.79
CA HIS A 601 -10.49 23.13 -27.46
C HIS A 601 -9.28 22.18 -27.51
N PHE A 602 -8.46 22.27 -28.57
CA PHE A 602 -7.30 21.39 -28.79
C PHE A 602 -6.18 21.52 -27.74
N ASN A 603 -6.15 22.60 -26.96
CA ASN A 603 -5.08 22.86 -25.98
C ASN A 603 -5.07 21.91 -24.77
N GLY A 604 -6.13 21.13 -24.52
CA GLY A 604 -6.17 20.16 -23.41
C GLY A 604 -5.50 18.82 -23.70
N LEU A 605 -5.28 18.47 -24.98
CA LEU A 605 -4.83 17.14 -25.40
C LEU A 605 -3.32 16.93 -25.32
N SER A 606 -2.49 17.98 -25.21
CA SER A 606 -1.02 17.84 -25.19
C SER A 606 -0.50 17.10 -23.95
N VAL A 607 -1.35 16.88 -22.94
CA VAL A 607 -1.00 16.21 -21.68
C VAL A 607 -1.49 14.74 -21.65
N CYS A 608 -2.44 14.33 -22.50
CA CYS A 608 -3.14 13.04 -22.37
C CYS A 608 -2.63 11.87 -23.21
N LEU A 609 -1.70 12.09 -24.14
CA LEU A 609 -1.23 11.05 -25.08
C LEU A 609 0.17 10.48 -24.77
N LEU A 610 0.68 10.71 -23.57
CA LEU A 610 1.86 10.05 -22.98
C LEU A 610 1.56 9.76 -21.50
#